data_AF-A0A3C1RBC3-F1
#
_entry.id   AF-A0A3C1RBC3-F1
#
_cell.length_a   1.000
_cell.length_b   1.000
_cell.length_c   1.000
_cell.angle_alpha   90.00
_cell.angle_beta   90.00
_cell.angle_gamma   90.00
#
_symmetry.space_group_name_H-M   'P 1'
#
loop_
_entity.id
_entity.type
_entity.pdbx_description
1 polymer ?
#
loop_
_entity_poly.entity_id
_entity_poly.type
_entity_poly.pdbx_seq_one_letter_code
_entity_poly.pdbx_strand_id
1 'polypeptide(L)'
;MKNSLQNILLEIHNKEDKISSQSKSLLDEAYEMILYLQDILFSVKKSITQKGFNDEAEEINFFRTIKPQILGKLIYYNKVYRIETTCPVSNGKMYYSYFSSQLANLKREYIEHICNADFYRYYRSGRTDRDDIYFKRGNINYHDGLNSIVFEIDPAFSTFFDYKVSRIIANELLYTYLLTKINPDESLDTNLQKTESSKDIFWTDSKNALVELIYALYASGVISHGKIGIRKISLMFQVLFRIPLSDLHHAFHRMKTRTGSRTAFLDQLKISLEEYMDKDL
;
A
#
# COMPACT_ATOMS: atom_id res chain seq x y z
N MET A 1 23.40 0.01 -18.39
CA MET A 1 22.59 1.05 -17.69
C MET A 1 21.14 0.59 -17.48
N LYS A 2 20.48 0.03 -18.51
CA LYS A 2 19.17 -0.67 -18.39
C LYS A 2 19.00 -1.53 -17.13
N ASN A 3 19.93 -2.46 -16.88
CA ASN A 3 19.85 -3.35 -15.71
C ASN A 3 19.96 -2.62 -14.36
N SER A 4 20.65 -1.47 -14.28
CA SER A 4 20.81 -0.75 -13.00
C SER A 4 19.58 0.08 -12.67
N LEU A 5 18.98 0.77 -13.65
CA LEU A 5 17.80 1.61 -13.40
C LEU A 5 16.53 0.79 -13.17
N GLN A 6 16.39 -0.35 -13.86
CA GLN A 6 15.24 -1.26 -13.66
C GLN A 6 15.31 -1.97 -12.31
N ASN A 7 16.51 -2.27 -11.80
CA ASN A 7 16.67 -2.92 -10.50
C ASN A 7 16.38 -1.99 -9.31
N ILE A 8 16.49 -0.66 -9.47
CA ILE A 8 16.24 0.28 -8.37
C ILE A 8 14.83 0.12 -7.79
N LEU A 9 13.82 -0.11 -8.63
CA LEU A 9 12.45 -0.28 -8.14
C LEU A 9 12.31 -1.58 -7.33
N LEU A 10 12.98 -2.65 -7.76
CA LEU A 10 13.04 -3.90 -7.03
C LEU A 10 13.78 -3.74 -5.69
N GLU A 11 14.91 -3.02 -5.68
CA GLU A 11 15.67 -2.72 -4.46
C GLU A 11 14.84 -1.90 -3.46
N ILE A 12 14.09 -0.91 -3.94
CA ILE A 12 13.15 -0.14 -3.11
C ILE A 12 12.09 -1.05 -2.50
N HIS A 13 11.46 -1.92 -3.29
CA HIS A 13 10.46 -2.86 -2.78
C HIS A 13 11.05 -3.81 -1.72
N ASN A 14 12.21 -4.40 -2.00
CA ASN A 14 12.90 -5.26 -1.04
C ASN A 14 13.24 -4.52 0.27
N LYS A 15 13.59 -3.23 0.16
CA LYS A 15 13.87 -2.38 1.33
C LYS A 15 12.60 -2.08 2.12
N GLU A 16 11.48 -1.80 1.46
CA GLU A 16 10.16 -1.63 2.08
C GLU A 16 9.75 -2.90 2.84
N ASP A 17 9.80 -4.06 2.20
CA ASP A 17 9.46 -5.35 2.82
C ASP A 17 10.33 -5.66 4.03
N LYS A 18 11.65 -5.41 3.90
CA LYS A 18 12.59 -5.58 5.00
C LYS A 18 12.26 -4.67 6.17
N ILE A 19 11.92 -3.39 5.93
CA ILE A 19 11.58 -2.46 7.00
C ILE A 19 10.29 -2.87 7.70
N SER A 20 9.25 -3.21 6.94
CA SER A 20 7.96 -3.66 7.52
C SER A 20 8.09 -4.96 8.33
N SER A 21 9.04 -5.84 8.00
CA SER A 21 9.31 -7.06 8.79
C SER A 21 9.99 -6.82 10.14
N GLN A 22 10.60 -5.63 10.35
CA GLN A 22 11.42 -5.35 11.54
C GLN A 22 10.62 -4.90 12.78
N SER A 23 9.29 -4.96 12.74
CA SER A 23 8.40 -4.55 13.86
C SER A 23 8.70 -3.14 14.40
N LYS A 24 9.10 -2.22 13.52
CA LYS A 24 9.38 -0.82 13.87
C LYS A 24 8.08 -0.01 13.98
N SER A 25 8.16 1.16 14.62
CA SER A 25 7.05 2.10 14.55
C SER A 25 6.94 2.68 13.14
N LEU A 26 5.73 3.00 12.68
CA LEU A 26 5.49 3.59 11.36
C LEU A 26 6.33 4.89 11.14
N LEU A 27 6.60 5.64 12.20
CA LEU A 27 7.42 6.84 12.15
C LEU A 27 8.88 6.51 11.80
N ASP A 28 9.43 5.47 12.42
CA ASP A 28 10.79 5.00 12.14
C ASP A 28 10.89 4.46 10.72
N GLU A 29 9.86 3.71 10.28
CA GLU A 29 9.79 3.21 8.90
C GLU A 29 9.78 4.37 7.88
N ALA A 30 8.92 5.37 8.11
CA ALA A 30 8.83 6.52 7.23
C ALA A 30 10.14 7.32 7.21
N TYR A 31 10.77 7.54 8.36
CA TYR A 31 12.03 8.26 8.44
C TYR A 31 13.17 7.52 7.72
N GLU A 32 13.28 6.21 7.93
CA GLU A 32 14.30 5.39 7.27
C GLU A 32 14.11 5.37 5.74
N MET A 33 12.85 5.26 5.28
CA MET A 33 12.54 5.31 3.85
C MET A 33 12.81 6.68 3.24
N ILE A 34 12.58 7.78 3.97
CA ILE A 34 12.95 9.13 3.51
C ILE A 34 14.44 9.22 3.22
N LEU A 35 15.28 8.81 4.18
CA LEU A 35 16.74 8.86 4.03
C LEU A 35 17.21 7.98 2.86
N TYR A 36 16.68 6.76 2.77
CA TYR A 36 17.04 5.81 1.73
C TYR A 36 16.66 6.30 0.32
N LEU A 37 15.42 6.77 0.13
CA LEU A 37 14.94 7.25 -1.16
C LEU A 37 15.66 8.54 -1.59
N GLN A 38 16.03 9.40 -0.63
CA GLN A 38 16.84 10.58 -0.89
C GLN A 38 18.25 10.21 -1.39
N ASP A 39 18.89 9.22 -0.77
CA ASP A 39 20.21 8.72 -1.19
C ASP A 39 20.15 8.07 -2.59
N ILE A 40 19.10 7.31 -2.88
CA ILE A 40 18.84 6.77 -4.23
C ILE A 40 18.74 7.91 -5.23
N LEU A 41 17.89 8.92 -4.98
CA LEU A 41 17.73 10.04 -5.92
C LEU A 41 19.05 10.78 -6.17
N PHE A 42 19.85 10.98 -5.12
CA PHE A 42 21.17 11.59 -5.24
C PHE A 42 22.12 10.75 -6.10
N SER A 43 22.19 9.45 -5.83
CA SER A 43 23.04 8.50 -6.57
C SER A 43 22.65 8.38 -8.04
N VAL A 44 21.35 8.30 -8.30
CA VAL A 44 20.76 8.25 -9.65
C VAL A 44 21.04 9.54 -10.40
N LYS A 45 20.84 10.70 -9.76
CA LYS A 45 21.18 12.01 -10.32
C LYS A 45 22.64 12.07 -10.73
N LYS A 46 23.55 11.70 -9.84
CA LYS A 46 25.00 11.69 -10.13
C LYS A 46 25.32 10.81 -11.34
N SER A 47 24.75 9.60 -11.41
CA SER A 47 24.97 8.70 -12.54
C SER A 47 24.47 9.30 -13.85
N ILE A 48 23.28 9.89 -13.87
CA ILE A 48 22.68 10.51 -15.07
C ILE A 48 23.46 11.74 -15.51
N THR A 49 23.86 12.61 -14.58
CA THR A 49 24.65 13.80 -14.93
C THR A 49 26.03 13.45 -15.48
N GLN A 50 26.63 12.33 -15.05
CA GLN A 50 27.95 11.90 -15.53
C GLN A 50 27.91 11.13 -16.85
N LYS A 51 26.91 10.28 -17.05
CA LYS A 51 26.85 9.34 -18.19
C LYS A 51 25.84 9.73 -19.25
N GLY A 52 24.84 10.55 -18.91
CA GLY A 52 23.70 10.84 -19.77
C GLY A 52 22.75 9.64 -19.91
N PHE A 53 21.87 9.74 -20.90
CA PHE A 53 21.01 8.65 -21.37
C PHE A 53 21.58 8.07 -22.66
N ASN A 54 21.37 6.77 -22.90
CA ASN A 54 21.83 6.11 -24.12
C ASN A 54 21.04 6.56 -25.36
N ASP A 55 19.74 6.79 -25.19
CA ASP A 55 18.82 7.24 -26.23
C ASP A 55 17.63 8.02 -25.62
N GLU A 56 16.82 8.66 -26.48
CA GLU A 56 15.63 9.40 -26.03
C GLU A 56 14.60 8.48 -25.34
N ALA A 57 14.53 7.20 -25.70
CA ALA A 57 13.58 6.27 -25.13
C ALA A 57 13.92 5.92 -23.67
N GLU A 58 15.21 5.81 -23.34
CA GLU A 58 15.69 5.63 -21.97
C GLU A 58 15.42 6.88 -21.13
N GLU A 59 15.62 8.08 -21.69
CA GLU A 59 15.27 9.34 -21.04
C GLU A 59 13.77 9.43 -20.71
N ILE A 60 12.93 9.19 -21.71
CA ILE A 60 11.47 9.17 -21.56
C ILE A 60 11.05 8.15 -20.50
N ASN A 61 11.57 6.91 -20.58
CA ASN A 61 11.23 5.88 -19.61
C ASN A 61 11.67 6.26 -18.18
N PHE A 62 12.83 6.90 -18.04
CA PHE A 62 13.30 7.37 -16.74
C PHE A 62 12.36 8.41 -16.13
N PHE A 63 11.96 9.43 -16.87
CA PHE A 63 11.08 10.50 -16.39
C PHE A 63 9.60 10.12 -16.31
N ARG A 64 9.15 9.18 -17.14
CA ARG A 64 7.77 8.69 -17.12
C ARG A 64 7.54 7.67 -16.00
N THR A 65 8.53 6.79 -15.77
CA THR A 65 8.32 5.56 -14.98
C THR A 65 9.23 5.49 -13.77
N ILE A 66 10.55 5.61 -13.94
CA ILE A 66 11.50 5.24 -12.89
C ILE A 66 11.59 6.34 -11.82
N LYS A 67 11.98 7.56 -12.20
CA LYS A 67 12.14 8.66 -11.26
C LYS A 67 10.85 9.00 -10.50
N PRO A 68 9.66 9.02 -11.14
CA PRO A 68 8.43 9.29 -10.42
C PRO A 68 8.08 8.29 -9.32
N GLN A 69 8.47 7.02 -9.47
CA GLN A 69 8.26 6.02 -8.42
C GLN A 69 9.13 6.31 -7.19
N ILE A 70 10.39 6.71 -7.41
CA ILE A 70 11.31 7.05 -6.32
C ILE A 70 10.86 8.34 -5.62
N LEU A 71 10.66 9.42 -6.40
CA LEU A 71 10.28 10.72 -5.86
C LEU A 71 8.86 10.71 -5.28
N GLY A 72 7.92 9.99 -5.90
CA GLY A 72 6.56 9.82 -5.41
C GLY A 72 6.51 9.12 -4.06
N LYS A 73 7.26 8.03 -3.89
CA LYS A 73 7.41 7.36 -2.58
C LYS A 73 8.07 8.28 -1.54
N LEU A 74 9.09 9.05 -1.92
CA LEU A 74 9.73 10.00 -1.00
C LEU A 74 8.75 11.08 -0.50
N ILE A 75 7.97 11.66 -1.41
CA ILE A 75 6.91 12.63 -1.05
C ILE A 75 5.87 11.97 -0.13
N TYR A 76 5.47 10.73 -0.43
CA TYR A 76 4.53 9.96 0.38
C TYR A 76 5.04 9.76 1.81
N TYR A 77 6.23 9.18 2.00
CA TYR A 77 6.79 8.92 3.33
C TYR A 77 7.02 10.21 4.12
N ASN A 78 7.46 11.29 3.46
CA ASN A 78 7.57 12.60 4.10
C ASN A 78 6.21 13.11 4.60
N LYS A 79 5.15 13.00 3.78
CA LYS A 79 3.78 13.38 4.20
C LYS A 79 3.27 12.50 5.33
N VAL A 80 3.49 11.18 5.29
CA VAL A 80 3.11 10.26 6.37
C VAL A 80 3.79 10.67 7.68
N TYR A 81 5.11 10.88 7.65
CA TYR A 81 5.87 11.32 8.82
C TYR A 81 5.32 12.62 9.41
N ARG A 82 5.04 13.63 8.58
CA ARG A 82 4.45 14.91 9.03
C ARG A 82 3.04 14.75 9.60
N ILE A 83 2.20 13.93 8.97
CA ILE A 83 0.82 13.70 9.42
C ILE A 83 0.82 12.98 10.78
N GLU A 84 1.66 11.96 10.94
CA GLU A 84 1.71 11.18 12.18
C GLU A 84 2.32 12.00 13.33
N THR A 85 3.40 12.74 13.09
CA THR A 85 4.03 13.59 14.12
C THR A 85 3.17 14.76 14.58
N THR A 86 2.19 15.17 13.79
CA THR A 86 1.25 16.25 14.15
C THR A 86 -0.11 15.74 14.63
N CYS A 87 -0.29 14.41 14.72
CA CYS A 87 -1.51 13.84 15.26
C CYS A 87 -1.60 14.07 16.78
N PRO A 88 -2.67 14.72 17.30
CA PRO A 88 -2.72 15.14 18.70
C PRO A 88 -3.01 14.01 19.68
N VAL A 89 -3.61 12.91 19.23
CA VAL A 89 -4.02 11.77 20.06
C VAL A 89 -3.88 10.47 19.27
N SER A 90 -3.71 9.34 19.94
CA SER A 90 -3.48 8.04 19.29
C SER A 90 -4.75 7.29 18.90
N ASN A 91 -5.93 7.68 19.41
CA ASN A 91 -7.23 7.07 19.07
C ASN A 91 -8.43 7.98 19.39
N GLY A 92 -9.65 7.48 19.13
CA GLY A 92 -10.90 8.12 19.51
C GLY A 92 -11.40 9.16 18.49
N LYS A 93 -12.46 9.88 18.83
CA LYS A 93 -13.15 10.80 17.89
C LYS A 93 -12.22 11.88 17.33
N MET A 94 -11.32 12.40 18.14
CA MET A 94 -10.35 13.43 17.71
C MET A 94 -9.35 12.86 16.70
N TYR A 95 -8.89 11.61 16.87
CA TYR A 95 -8.05 10.90 15.90
C TYR A 95 -8.75 10.77 14.55
N TYR A 96 -9.98 10.22 14.53
CA TYR A 96 -10.72 10.03 13.28
C TYR A 96 -11.04 11.36 12.58
N SER A 97 -11.39 12.41 13.34
CA SER A 97 -11.61 13.75 12.81
C SER A 97 -10.34 14.32 12.17
N TYR A 98 -9.20 14.17 12.83
CA TYR A 98 -7.90 14.60 12.31
C TYR A 98 -7.58 13.93 10.97
N PHE A 99 -7.58 12.60 10.90
CA PHE A 99 -7.29 11.89 9.63
C PHE A 99 -8.33 12.18 8.53
N SER A 100 -9.61 12.33 8.90
CA SER A 100 -10.66 12.73 7.95
C SER A 100 -10.41 14.11 7.36
N SER A 101 -9.94 15.06 8.18
CA SER A 101 -9.57 16.40 7.71
C SER A 101 -8.35 16.37 6.78
N GLN A 102 -7.35 15.54 7.08
CA GLN A 102 -6.19 15.32 6.21
C GLN A 102 -6.63 14.74 4.86
N LEU A 103 -7.57 13.78 4.84
CA LEU A 103 -8.12 13.22 3.62
C LEU A 103 -8.91 14.25 2.79
N ALA A 104 -9.70 15.09 3.46
CA ALA A 104 -10.42 16.17 2.79
C ALA A 104 -9.46 17.19 2.14
N ASN A 105 -8.40 17.58 2.86
CA ASN A 105 -7.36 18.47 2.33
C ASN A 105 -6.65 17.84 1.12
N LEU A 106 -6.28 16.56 1.23
CA LEU A 106 -5.65 15.80 0.13
C LEU A 106 -6.53 15.83 -1.13
N LYS A 107 -7.82 15.50 -1.00
CA LYS A 107 -8.77 15.49 -2.12
C LYS A 107 -8.87 16.85 -2.79
N ARG A 108 -8.96 17.92 -2.00
CA ARG A 108 -9.05 19.30 -2.52
C ARG A 108 -7.79 19.66 -3.33
N GLU A 109 -6.60 19.51 -2.75
CA GLU A 109 -5.34 19.79 -3.44
C GLU A 109 -5.16 18.96 -4.73
N TYR A 110 -5.59 17.70 -4.70
CA TYR A 110 -5.47 16.80 -5.83
C TYR A 110 -6.40 17.19 -6.99
N ILE A 111 -7.65 17.55 -6.70
CA ILE A 111 -8.60 18.00 -7.72
C ILE A 111 -8.15 19.33 -8.31
N GLU A 112 -7.78 20.30 -7.47
CA GLU A 112 -7.41 21.65 -7.89
C GLU A 112 -6.16 21.68 -8.78
N HIS A 113 -5.14 20.87 -8.45
CA HIS A 113 -3.84 20.97 -9.11
C HIS A 113 -3.51 19.85 -10.09
N ILE A 114 -4.25 18.74 -10.07
CA ILE A 114 -3.89 17.54 -10.84
C ILE A 114 -5.06 17.05 -11.71
N CYS A 115 -6.19 16.64 -11.12
CA CYS A 115 -7.23 15.90 -11.85
C CYS A 115 -7.82 16.62 -13.07
N ASN A 116 -7.91 17.94 -13.01
CA ASN A 116 -8.53 18.75 -14.08
C ASN A 116 -7.59 19.03 -15.25
N ALA A 117 -6.31 18.68 -15.15
CA ALA A 117 -5.33 18.95 -16.20
C ALA A 117 -5.42 17.94 -17.36
N ASP A 118 -5.24 18.41 -18.60
CA ASP A 118 -5.14 17.57 -19.80
C ASP A 118 -4.09 16.48 -19.66
N PHE A 119 -2.95 16.84 -19.05
CA PHE A 119 -1.88 15.91 -18.73
C PHE A 119 -2.34 14.75 -17.84
N TYR A 120 -3.24 14.99 -16.88
CA TYR A 120 -3.73 13.92 -16.01
C TYR A 120 -4.52 12.89 -16.81
N ARG A 121 -5.39 13.33 -17.73
CA ARG A 121 -6.15 12.44 -18.62
C ARG A 121 -5.23 11.67 -19.56
N TYR A 122 -4.20 12.33 -20.11
CA TYR A 122 -3.15 11.68 -20.89
C TYR A 122 -2.46 10.56 -20.09
N TYR A 123 -1.95 10.87 -18.89
CA TYR A 123 -1.22 9.92 -18.07
C TYR A 123 -2.09 8.74 -17.63
N ARG A 124 -3.31 9.00 -17.13
CA ARG A 124 -4.23 7.97 -16.62
C ARG A 124 -4.77 7.03 -17.70
N SER A 125 -4.82 7.47 -18.95
CA SER A 125 -5.23 6.62 -20.08
C SER A 125 -4.11 5.73 -20.63
N GLY A 126 -2.90 5.81 -20.07
CA GLY A 126 -1.76 4.99 -20.51
C GLY A 126 -1.22 5.38 -21.90
N ARG A 127 -1.68 6.50 -22.46
CA ARG A 127 -1.24 7.04 -23.75
C ARG A 127 0.25 7.32 -23.78
N THR A 128 0.87 7.17 -24.95
CA THR A 128 2.31 7.40 -25.20
C THR A 128 2.57 8.37 -26.35
N ASP A 129 1.51 8.89 -26.98
CA ASP A 129 1.58 9.72 -28.19
C ASP A 129 2.16 11.13 -27.98
N ARG A 130 2.49 11.51 -26.74
CA ARG A 130 3.08 12.81 -26.39
C ARG A 130 4.25 12.69 -25.40
N ASP A 131 4.88 11.52 -25.34
CA ASP A 131 5.96 11.28 -24.39
C ASP A 131 7.20 12.12 -24.64
N ASP A 132 7.48 12.36 -25.91
CA ASP A 132 8.52 13.28 -26.39
C ASP A 132 8.30 14.73 -25.92
N ILE A 133 7.03 15.14 -25.77
CA ILE A 133 6.67 16.47 -25.25
C ILE A 133 6.78 16.50 -23.72
N TYR A 134 6.22 15.50 -23.04
CA TYR A 134 6.10 15.53 -21.58
C TYR A 134 7.34 15.07 -20.83
N PHE A 135 8.07 14.09 -21.35
CA PHE A 135 9.10 13.36 -20.60
C PHE A 135 10.52 13.53 -21.14
N LYS A 136 10.75 14.53 -22.01
CA LYS A 136 12.10 14.98 -22.37
C LYS A 136 12.47 16.26 -21.62
N ARG A 137 13.72 16.38 -21.17
CA ARG A 137 14.22 17.61 -20.53
C ARG A 137 14.18 18.78 -21.52
N GLY A 138 13.99 19.99 -20.99
CA GLY A 138 13.97 21.23 -21.77
C GLY A 138 12.65 21.53 -22.49
N ASN A 139 11.71 20.58 -22.56
CA ASN A 139 10.41 20.78 -23.20
C ASN A 139 9.38 21.40 -22.22
N ILE A 140 9.58 22.67 -21.88
CA ILE A 140 8.66 23.44 -21.02
C ILE A 140 7.95 24.50 -21.85
N ASN A 141 6.62 24.38 -21.98
CA ASN A 141 5.78 25.39 -22.62
C ASN A 141 5.23 26.38 -21.60
N TYR A 142 5.84 27.55 -21.48
CA TYR A 142 5.41 28.59 -20.52
C TYR A 142 4.03 29.19 -20.80
N HIS A 143 3.48 28.98 -22.01
CA HIS A 143 2.12 29.44 -22.33
C HIS A 143 1.02 28.63 -21.65
N ASP A 144 1.35 27.48 -21.05
CA ASP A 144 0.38 26.58 -20.41
C ASP A 144 -0.07 27.03 -19.00
N GLY A 145 0.31 28.23 -18.55
CA GLY A 145 -0.08 28.75 -17.22
C GLY A 145 0.50 27.90 -16.08
N LEU A 146 1.79 27.60 -16.14
CA LEU A 146 2.46 26.66 -15.26
C LEU A 146 2.54 27.16 -13.80
N ASN A 147 2.54 26.22 -12.84
CA ASN A 147 2.79 26.53 -11.43
C ASN A 147 4.26 27.00 -11.26
N SER A 148 4.50 27.93 -10.32
CA SER A 148 5.82 28.51 -10.03
C SER A 148 6.90 27.50 -9.71
N ILE A 149 6.55 26.27 -9.29
CA ILE A 149 7.52 25.19 -9.07
C ILE A 149 8.41 24.93 -10.30
N VAL A 150 7.91 25.19 -11.51
CA VAL A 150 8.69 25.08 -12.76
C VAL A 150 10.01 25.83 -12.70
N PHE A 151 10.05 26.99 -12.02
CA PHE A 151 11.22 27.84 -11.96
C PHE A 151 12.30 27.34 -10.98
N GLU A 152 11.96 26.37 -10.11
CA GLU A 152 12.88 25.77 -9.14
C GLU A 152 13.32 24.35 -9.52
N ILE A 153 12.71 23.77 -10.55
CA ILE A 153 13.03 22.43 -11.01
C ILE A 153 14.44 22.41 -11.61
N ASP A 154 15.27 21.45 -11.19
CA ASP A 154 16.58 21.22 -11.78
C ASP A 154 16.44 20.72 -13.24
N PRO A 155 16.75 21.55 -14.24
CA PRO A 155 16.55 21.20 -15.64
C PRO A 155 17.51 20.11 -16.12
N ALA A 156 18.59 19.83 -15.39
CA ALA A 156 19.55 18.77 -15.73
C ALA A 156 19.07 17.38 -15.28
N PHE A 157 18.16 17.31 -14.31
CA PHE A 157 17.71 16.05 -13.72
C PHE A 157 16.20 15.88 -13.66
N SER A 158 15.41 16.81 -14.20
CA SER A 158 13.96 16.77 -14.07
C SER A 158 13.26 17.34 -15.30
N THR A 159 12.03 16.92 -15.48
CA THR A 159 11.05 17.57 -16.37
C THR A 159 10.02 18.29 -15.49
N PHE A 160 9.08 19.00 -16.10
CA PHE A 160 7.92 19.47 -15.32
C PHE A 160 6.95 18.32 -15.01
N PHE A 161 6.86 17.34 -15.91
CA PHE A 161 5.81 16.33 -15.87
C PHE A 161 6.17 15.09 -15.05
N ASP A 162 7.44 14.70 -14.93
CA ASP A 162 7.88 13.68 -13.97
C ASP A 162 7.55 14.09 -12.53
N TYR A 163 7.68 15.39 -12.20
CA TYR A 163 7.23 15.92 -10.91
C TYR A 163 5.71 15.80 -10.74
N LYS A 164 4.92 16.12 -11.78
CA LYS A 164 3.46 15.91 -11.75
C LYS A 164 3.11 14.42 -11.55
N VAL A 165 3.79 13.50 -12.22
CA VAL A 165 3.59 12.05 -12.05
C VAL A 165 3.98 11.61 -10.64
N SER A 166 5.10 12.11 -10.10
CA SER A 166 5.52 11.83 -8.72
C SER A 166 4.44 12.24 -7.72
N ARG A 167 3.82 13.41 -7.93
CA ARG A 167 2.69 13.86 -7.12
C ARG A 167 1.46 12.97 -7.29
N ILE A 168 1.15 12.49 -8.49
CA ILE A 168 0.05 11.52 -8.70
C ILE A 168 0.28 10.27 -7.85
N ILE A 169 1.45 9.66 -7.96
CA ILE A 169 1.83 8.45 -7.20
C ILE A 169 1.74 8.70 -5.69
N ALA A 170 2.32 9.80 -5.21
CA ALA A 170 2.31 10.15 -3.80
C ALA A 170 0.88 10.36 -3.25
N ASN A 171 -0.01 10.99 -4.04
CA ASN A 171 -1.41 11.19 -3.66
C ASN A 171 -2.17 9.86 -3.61
N GLU A 172 -1.96 8.93 -4.56
CA GLU A 172 -2.60 7.62 -4.57
C GLU A 172 -2.19 6.77 -3.35
N LEU A 173 -0.89 6.76 -3.02
CA LEU A 173 -0.36 6.08 -1.81
C LEU A 173 -0.92 6.72 -0.54
N LEU A 174 -0.90 8.05 -0.45
CA LEU A 174 -1.35 8.77 0.73
C LEU A 174 -2.87 8.65 0.94
N TYR A 175 -3.64 8.66 -0.14
CA TYR A 175 -5.09 8.43 -0.09
C TYR A 175 -5.39 7.06 0.53
N THR A 176 -4.70 6.01 0.05
CA THR A 176 -4.85 4.65 0.57
C THR A 176 -4.50 4.59 2.05
N TYR A 177 -3.38 5.17 2.44
CA TYR A 177 -2.95 5.27 3.83
C TYR A 177 -3.96 6.01 4.73
N LEU A 178 -4.50 7.15 4.30
CA LEU A 178 -5.48 7.89 5.10
C LEU A 178 -6.79 7.11 5.25
N LEU A 179 -7.21 6.36 4.22
CA LEU A 179 -8.35 5.47 4.33
C LEU A 179 -8.15 4.37 5.37
N THR A 180 -6.96 3.75 5.45
CA THR A 180 -6.70 2.71 6.47
C THR A 180 -6.78 3.27 7.90
N LYS A 181 -6.50 4.57 8.08
CA LYS A 181 -6.58 5.28 9.37
C LYS A 181 -8.01 5.65 9.77
N ILE A 182 -8.83 6.06 8.80
CA ILE A 182 -10.22 6.49 9.05
C ILE A 182 -11.15 5.27 9.17
N ASN A 183 -11.05 4.37 8.20
CA ASN A 183 -11.91 3.19 8.05
C ASN A 183 -11.03 1.96 7.83
N PRO A 184 -10.41 1.42 8.90
CA PRO A 184 -9.61 0.20 8.79
C PRO A 184 -10.43 -0.97 8.21
N ASP A 185 -11.75 -0.99 8.42
CA ASP A 185 -12.66 -2.01 7.91
C ASP A 185 -13.05 -1.83 6.42
N GLU A 186 -12.90 -0.62 5.82
CA GLU A 186 -13.34 -0.29 4.44
C GLU A 186 -12.16 -0.31 3.43
N SER A 187 -10.93 -0.12 3.93
CA SER A 187 -9.70 -0.23 3.13
C SER A 187 -9.32 -1.66 2.69
N LEU A 188 -10.03 -2.65 3.25
CA LEU A 188 -9.87 -4.07 2.91
C LEU A 188 -10.49 -4.40 1.56
N ASP A 189 -11.53 -3.69 1.11
CA ASP A 189 -12.24 -4.02 -0.15
C ASP A 189 -11.51 -3.53 -1.41
N THR A 190 -10.82 -2.39 -1.35
CA THR A 190 -10.13 -1.80 -2.53
C THR A 190 -8.73 -2.40 -2.76
N ASN A 191 -8.12 -3.00 -1.73
CA ASN A 191 -6.84 -3.70 -1.85
C ASN A 191 -6.97 -5.14 -2.37
N LEU A 192 -8.20 -5.67 -2.53
CA LEU A 192 -8.45 -7.05 -2.97
C LEU A 192 -7.98 -7.36 -4.40
N GLN A 193 -7.62 -6.35 -5.21
CA GLN A 193 -7.26 -6.55 -6.61
C GLN A 193 -5.80 -6.24 -6.96
N LYS A 194 -4.95 -5.75 -6.02
CA LYS A 194 -3.57 -5.35 -6.36
C LYS A 194 -2.43 -5.90 -5.50
N THR A 195 -2.71 -6.72 -4.50
CA THR A 195 -1.66 -7.50 -3.81
C THR A 195 -1.46 -8.86 -4.50
N GLU A 196 -0.77 -8.83 -5.65
CA GLU A 196 -0.27 -10.03 -6.34
C GLU A 196 0.94 -10.69 -5.64
N SER A 197 1.36 -10.22 -4.46
CA SER A 197 2.57 -10.71 -3.77
C SER A 197 2.36 -11.65 -2.58
N SER A 198 1.12 -12.01 -2.17
CA SER A 198 0.90 -13.06 -1.16
C SER A 198 0.22 -14.30 -1.74
N LYS A 199 0.99 -15.14 -2.44
CA LYS A 199 0.51 -16.44 -2.96
C LYS A 199 0.47 -17.56 -1.92
N ASP A 200 0.85 -17.32 -0.65
CA ASP A 200 1.32 -18.43 0.19
C ASP A 200 0.38 -18.91 1.30
N ILE A 201 -0.80 -18.28 1.52
CA ILE A 201 -1.74 -18.71 2.57
C ILE A 201 -3.16 -18.87 2.02
N PHE A 202 -3.68 -20.09 2.05
CA PHE A 202 -5.05 -20.44 1.66
C PHE A 202 -5.60 -21.55 2.55
N TRP A 203 -6.91 -21.52 2.81
CA TRP A 203 -7.59 -22.57 3.59
C TRP A 203 -7.87 -23.78 2.71
N THR A 204 -7.39 -24.95 3.15
CA THR A 204 -7.48 -26.21 2.40
C THR A 204 -8.61 -27.12 2.87
N ASP A 205 -9.15 -26.90 4.07
CA ASP A 205 -10.27 -27.67 4.62
C ASP A 205 -11.62 -27.08 4.18
N SER A 206 -12.72 -27.68 4.63
CA SER A 206 -14.08 -27.22 4.39
C SER A 206 -14.35 -25.85 5.02
N LYS A 207 -15.29 -25.11 4.43
CA LYS A 207 -15.81 -23.86 5.02
C LYS A 207 -16.42 -24.07 6.40
N ASN A 208 -17.01 -25.25 6.65
CA ASN A 208 -17.57 -25.58 7.95
C ASN A 208 -16.47 -25.73 9.02
N ALA A 209 -15.34 -26.37 8.70
CA ALA A 209 -14.19 -26.43 9.60
C ALA A 209 -13.69 -25.03 9.99
N LEU A 210 -13.64 -24.12 9.01
CA LEU A 210 -13.26 -22.72 9.25
C LEU A 210 -14.26 -21.99 10.15
N VAL A 211 -15.57 -22.18 9.91
CA VAL A 211 -16.63 -21.61 10.75
C VAL A 211 -16.54 -22.14 12.18
N GLU A 212 -16.24 -23.43 12.36
CA GLU A 212 -16.08 -24.06 13.67
C GLU A 212 -14.92 -23.41 14.45
N LEU A 213 -13.76 -23.25 13.81
CA LEU A 213 -12.59 -22.58 14.39
C LEU A 213 -12.89 -21.13 14.78
N ILE A 214 -13.54 -20.37 13.89
CA ILE A 214 -13.93 -18.98 14.14
C ILE A 214 -14.83 -18.88 15.38
N TYR A 215 -15.83 -19.76 15.50
CA TYR A 215 -16.71 -19.78 16.67
C TYR A 215 -16.01 -20.21 17.94
N ALA A 216 -15.05 -21.14 17.88
CA ALA A 216 -14.25 -21.56 19.03
C ALA A 216 -13.41 -20.40 19.60
N LEU A 217 -12.76 -19.64 18.72
CA LEU A 217 -11.96 -18.47 19.08
C LEU A 217 -12.84 -17.33 19.63
N TYR A 218 -14.02 -17.15 19.05
CA TYR A 218 -14.99 -16.18 19.56
C TYR A 218 -15.51 -16.57 20.95
N ALA A 219 -15.94 -17.83 21.13
CA ALA A 219 -16.51 -18.31 22.38
C ALA A 219 -15.50 -18.35 23.53
N SER A 220 -14.22 -18.61 23.24
CA SER A 220 -13.15 -18.59 24.24
C SER A 220 -12.73 -17.19 24.67
N GLY A 221 -13.10 -16.14 23.92
CA GLY A 221 -12.78 -14.75 24.27
C GLY A 221 -11.29 -14.41 24.22
N VAL A 222 -10.45 -15.28 23.64
CA VAL A 222 -8.99 -15.10 23.60
C VAL A 222 -8.55 -13.94 22.72
N ILE A 223 -9.36 -13.55 21.73
CA ILE A 223 -9.07 -12.44 20.83
C ILE A 223 -9.58 -11.13 21.43
N SER A 224 -8.68 -10.14 21.55
CA SER A 224 -9.01 -8.78 22.05
C SER A 224 -9.78 -8.78 23.37
N HIS A 225 -9.47 -9.73 24.26
CA HIS A 225 -10.15 -9.93 25.54
C HIS A 225 -11.69 -10.07 25.41
N GLY A 226 -12.15 -10.76 24.35
CA GLY A 226 -13.57 -11.02 24.11
C GLY A 226 -14.38 -9.80 23.65
N LYS A 227 -13.74 -8.65 23.42
CA LYS A 227 -14.43 -7.40 23.01
C LYS A 227 -14.76 -7.35 21.51
N ILE A 228 -14.23 -8.29 20.74
CA ILE A 228 -14.40 -8.33 19.29
C ILE A 228 -15.62 -9.16 18.90
N GLY A 229 -16.42 -8.67 17.95
CA GLY A 229 -17.60 -9.39 17.47
C GLY A 229 -17.26 -10.52 16.49
N ILE A 230 -18.07 -11.58 16.48
CA ILE A 230 -17.93 -12.75 15.59
C ILE A 230 -17.83 -12.38 14.11
N ARG A 231 -18.57 -11.36 13.65
CA ARG A 231 -18.51 -10.88 12.27
C ARG A 231 -17.13 -10.35 11.89
N LYS A 232 -16.46 -9.67 12.82
CA LYS A 232 -15.12 -9.11 12.61
C LYS A 232 -14.06 -10.20 12.61
N ILE A 233 -14.13 -11.18 13.53
CA ILE A 233 -13.27 -12.37 13.49
C ILE A 233 -13.47 -13.12 12.16
N SER A 234 -14.72 -13.34 11.75
CA SER A 234 -15.00 -14.02 10.48
C SER A 234 -14.39 -13.29 9.29
N LEU A 235 -14.51 -11.97 9.22
CA LEU A 235 -13.91 -11.18 8.14
C LEU A 235 -12.39 -11.34 8.11
N MET A 236 -11.72 -11.30 9.27
CA MET A 236 -10.27 -11.52 9.35
C MET A 236 -9.85 -12.87 8.78
N PHE A 237 -10.59 -13.94 9.07
CA PHE A 237 -10.31 -15.28 8.56
C PHE A 237 -10.62 -15.41 7.05
N GLN A 238 -11.69 -14.77 6.55
CA GLN A 238 -11.99 -14.71 5.12
C GLN A 238 -10.87 -14.00 4.34
N VAL A 239 -10.31 -12.93 4.91
CA VAL A 239 -9.18 -12.19 4.35
C VAL A 239 -7.91 -13.04 4.39
N LEU A 240 -7.58 -13.60 5.56
CA LEU A 240 -6.37 -14.40 5.78
C LEU A 240 -6.29 -15.58 4.81
N PHE A 241 -7.42 -16.25 4.58
CA PHE A 241 -7.47 -17.48 3.79
C PHE A 241 -8.07 -17.32 2.39
N ARG A 242 -8.45 -16.10 1.99
CA ARG A 242 -9.07 -15.78 0.69
C ARG A 242 -10.29 -16.65 0.36
N ILE A 243 -11.11 -16.96 1.36
CA ILE A 243 -12.28 -17.83 1.22
C ILE A 243 -13.56 -17.08 1.61
N PRO A 244 -14.59 -17.03 0.74
CA PRO A 244 -15.84 -16.40 1.11
C PRO A 244 -16.65 -17.30 2.04
N LEU A 245 -16.98 -16.79 3.22
CA LEU A 245 -17.89 -17.41 4.18
C LEU A 245 -19.25 -16.72 4.08
N SER A 246 -20.15 -17.33 3.31
CA SER A 246 -21.56 -16.99 3.37
C SER A 246 -22.21 -17.73 4.54
N ASP A 247 -23.12 -17.05 5.22
CA ASP A 247 -24.07 -17.67 6.14
C ASP A 247 -23.48 -18.39 7.37
N LEU A 248 -22.57 -17.68 8.06
CA LEU A 248 -21.86 -18.15 9.26
C LEU A 248 -22.79 -18.64 10.38
N HIS A 249 -23.91 -17.92 10.60
CA HIS A 249 -24.86 -18.26 11.65
C HIS A 249 -25.60 -19.57 11.37
N HIS A 250 -26.09 -19.79 10.14
CA HIS A 250 -26.75 -21.06 9.81
C HIS A 250 -25.75 -22.21 9.76
N ALA A 251 -24.53 -21.99 9.27
CA ALA A 251 -23.47 -23.00 9.30
C ALA A 251 -23.19 -23.48 10.72
N PHE A 252 -23.06 -22.56 11.69
CA PHE A 252 -22.90 -22.89 13.10
C PHE A 252 -24.13 -23.54 13.72
N HIS A 253 -25.33 -23.09 13.37
CA HIS A 253 -26.56 -23.75 13.83
C HIS A 253 -26.64 -25.21 13.39
N ARG A 254 -26.24 -25.52 12.15
CA ARG A 254 -26.18 -26.91 11.66
C ARG A 254 -25.17 -27.76 12.42
N MET A 255 -24.09 -27.19 12.94
CA MET A 255 -23.10 -27.92 13.76
C MET A 255 -23.69 -28.39 15.09
N LYS A 256 -24.61 -27.61 15.69
CA LYS A 256 -25.26 -27.98 16.97
C LYS A 256 -26.07 -29.27 16.89
N THR A 257 -26.60 -29.59 15.71
CA THR A 257 -27.49 -30.73 15.45
C THR A 257 -26.81 -31.84 14.62
N ARG A 258 -25.50 -31.73 14.39
CA ARG A 258 -24.74 -32.72 13.62
C ARG A 258 -24.67 -34.05 14.38
N THR A 259 -24.83 -35.16 13.66
CA THR A 259 -24.62 -36.52 14.18
C THR A 259 -23.11 -36.80 14.35
N GLY A 260 -22.73 -37.35 15.50
CA GLY A 260 -21.32 -37.51 15.90
C GLY A 260 -20.81 -36.35 16.75
N SER A 261 -19.56 -35.94 16.57
CA SER A 261 -19.01 -34.78 17.31
C SER A 261 -19.54 -33.45 16.78
N ARG A 262 -19.93 -32.57 17.71
CA ARG A 262 -20.34 -31.18 17.45
C ARG A 262 -19.14 -30.28 17.10
N THR A 263 -17.94 -30.69 17.49
CA THR A 263 -16.68 -29.94 17.36
C THR A 263 -15.61 -30.81 16.68
N ALA A 264 -16.02 -31.50 15.62
CA ALA A 264 -15.18 -32.52 14.99
C ALA A 264 -13.86 -31.97 14.43
N PHE A 265 -13.83 -30.73 13.96
CA PHE A 265 -12.59 -30.12 13.48
C PHE A 265 -11.65 -29.75 14.63
N LEU A 266 -12.18 -29.22 15.73
CA LEU A 266 -11.37 -28.94 16.92
C LEU A 266 -10.82 -30.22 17.56
N ASP A 267 -11.60 -31.30 17.57
CA ASP A 267 -11.16 -32.61 18.04
C ASP A 267 -9.97 -33.09 17.20
N GLN A 268 -10.06 -32.95 15.87
CA GLN A 268 -8.96 -33.26 14.95
C GLN A 268 -7.73 -32.39 15.18
N LEU A 269 -7.90 -31.08 15.37
CA LEU A 269 -6.79 -30.16 15.67
C LEU A 269 -6.08 -30.53 16.97
N LYS A 270 -6.85 -30.89 18.00
CA LYS A 270 -6.30 -31.33 19.28
C LYS A 270 -5.45 -32.59 19.11
N ILE A 271 -6.00 -33.64 18.48
CA ILE A 271 -5.29 -34.90 18.24
C ILE A 271 -4.01 -34.63 17.43
N SER A 272 -4.10 -33.82 16.37
CA SER A 272 -2.95 -33.49 15.53
C SER A 272 -1.84 -32.77 16.29
N LEU A 273 -2.21 -31.91 17.26
CA LEU A 273 -1.25 -31.21 18.11
C LEU A 273 -0.60 -32.16 19.13
N GLU A 274 -1.39 -33.02 19.77
CA GLU A 274 -0.88 -34.03 20.72
C GLU A 274 0.10 -34.99 20.01
N GLU A 275 -0.27 -35.50 18.83
CA GLU A 275 0.63 -36.32 18.00
C GLU A 275 1.91 -35.59 17.58
N TYR A 276 1.85 -34.27 17.38
CA TYR A 276 3.03 -33.48 17.06
C TYR A 276 3.93 -33.26 18.29
N MET A 277 3.34 -33.12 19.48
CA MET A 277 4.08 -33.00 20.74
C MET A 277 4.75 -34.31 21.15
N ASP A 278 4.14 -35.44 20.83
CA ASP A 278 4.67 -36.79 21.11
C ASP A 278 5.75 -37.24 20.10
N LYS A 279 5.98 -36.48 19.03
CA LYS A 279 7.14 -36.67 18.16
C LYS A 279 8.36 -36.13 18.86
N ASP A 280 9.21 -37.02 19.37
CA ASP A 280 10.57 -36.68 19.80
C ASP A 280 11.30 -35.98 18.63
N LEU A 281 11.54 -34.67 18.79
CA LEU A 281 12.35 -33.83 17.91
C LEU A 281 13.81 -33.81 18.37
#